data_AF-A0A2A4B284-F1
#
_entry.id   AF-A0A2A4B284-F1
#
_cell.length_a   1.000
_cell.length_b   1.000
_cell.length_c   1.000
_cell.angle_alpha   90.00
_cell.angle_beta   90.00
_cell.angle_gamma   90.00
#
_symmetry.space_group_name_H-M   'P 1'
#
loop_
_entity.id
_entity.type
_entity.pdbx_description
1 polymer ?
#
loop_
_entity_poly.entity_id
_entity_poly.type
_entity_poly.pdbx_seq_one_letter_code
_entity_poly.pdbx_strand_id
1 'polypeptide(L)'
;MIALAALALQAAVFPQQGAIGLAPPPDMRPSAGFTGFENDAGDSILIAELPREAYAELVRRIAATPAGQPLPNGVTLDGAGTAVTLAGGVRAMRWRGHQSVAGTRFAKWLLLAEGLSATAIVTAQVAEPRAAASAAAIEAALGSVRFQAPAGLDAAITALPFIVADRAGFRPVRTLMGSALMLTEGPRDTDPDGAQPLAIVAASVDARPILDPEASARHMFGAQTGFTRIELKSLTRKGDTVVAAGTAVDRARVVAMRQHLRLKPGGGYIRTVCIWPVADDLAARCDALAGGVRPK
;
A
#
# COMPACT_ATOMS: atom_id res chain seq x y z
N MET A 1 -34.58 1.61 -9.97
CA MET A 1 -33.94 2.95 -10.10
C MET A 1 -33.77 3.68 -8.75
N ILE A 2 -33.77 2.98 -7.60
CA ILE A 2 -33.65 3.58 -6.26
C ILE A 2 -32.26 3.29 -5.64
N ALA A 3 -31.55 2.24 -6.09
CA ALA A 3 -30.24 1.87 -5.57
C ALA A 3 -29.08 2.80 -5.98
N LEU A 4 -29.13 3.43 -7.16
CA LEU A 4 -28.10 4.39 -7.59
C LEU A 4 -28.08 5.68 -6.76
N ALA A 5 -29.23 6.08 -6.19
CA ALA A 5 -29.35 7.30 -5.39
C ALA A 5 -28.86 7.12 -3.94
N ALA A 6 -28.86 5.88 -3.42
CA ALA A 6 -28.51 5.61 -2.02
C ALA A 6 -27.00 5.73 -1.74
N LEU A 7 -26.14 5.40 -2.71
CA LEU A 7 -24.68 5.55 -2.56
C LEU A 7 -24.21 7.01 -2.59
N ALA A 8 -24.97 7.91 -3.21
CA ALA A 8 -24.63 9.34 -3.25
C ALA A 8 -24.80 10.05 -1.90
N LEU A 9 -25.51 9.45 -0.94
CA LEU A 9 -25.75 9.97 0.42
C LEU A 9 -24.83 9.37 1.49
N GLN A 10 -24.10 8.29 1.20
CA GLN A 10 -23.16 7.72 2.15
C GLN A 10 -21.89 8.57 2.24
N ALA A 11 -21.53 8.96 3.46
CA ALA A 11 -20.26 9.63 3.72
C ALA A 11 -19.08 8.73 3.34
N ALA A 12 -18.01 9.32 2.83
CA ALA A 12 -16.80 8.57 2.52
C ALA A 12 -16.22 7.96 3.81
N VAL A 13 -15.90 6.67 3.75
CA VAL A 13 -15.20 5.94 4.81
C VAL A 13 -13.72 5.87 4.43
N PHE A 14 -12.86 6.22 5.38
CA PHE A 14 -11.40 6.23 5.23
C PHE A 14 -10.81 5.01 5.97
N PRO A 15 -10.62 3.87 5.29
CA PRO A 15 -10.13 2.66 5.94
C PRO A 15 -8.73 2.89 6.52
N GLN A 16 -8.48 2.31 7.69
CA GLN A 16 -7.21 2.44 8.43
C GLN A 16 -6.78 3.90 8.69
N GLN A 17 -7.73 4.84 8.75
CA GLN A 17 -7.46 6.28 8.92
C GLN A 17 -6.55 6.87 7.82
N GLY A 18 -6.51 6.26 6.62
CA GLY A 18 -5.70 6.73 5.50
C GLY A 18 -6.21 8.04 4.87
N ALA A 19 -5.44 8.63 3.96
CA ALA A 19 -5.82 9.88 3.29
C ALA A 19 -6.88 9.70 2.17
N ILE A 20 -7.14 8.45 1.78
CA ILE A 20 -8.03 8.09 0.68
C ILE A 20 -9.21 7.29 1.23
N GLY A 21 -10.42 7.71 0.86
CA GLY A 21 -11.66 7.06 1.26
C GLY A 21 -12.68 7.03 0.12
N LEU A 22 -13.75 6.27 0.31
CA LEU A 22 -14.89 6.18 -0.61
C LEU A 22 -16.15 5.78 0.16
N ALA A 23 -17.33 5.99 -0.45
CA ALA A 23 -18.57 5.41 0.01
C ALA A 23 -18.63 3.93 -0.44
N PRO A 24 -18.54 2.96 0.49
CA PRO A 24 -18.53 1.55 0.10
C PRO A 24 -19.90 1.11 -0.44
N PRO A 25 -19.94 0.08 -1.30
CA PRO A 25 -21.19 -0.61 -1.62
C PRO A 25 -21.92 -1.06 -0.34
N PRO A 26 -23.27 -1.07 -0.33
CA PRO A 26 -24.04 -1.34 0.90
C PRO A 26 -23.76 -2.68 1.58
N ASP A 27 -23.29 -3.68 0.83
CA ASP A 27 -22.97 -5.03 1.29
C ASP A 27 -21.49 -5.19 1.71
N MET A 28 -20.67 -4.15 1.55
CA MET A 28 -19.25 -4.18 1.89
C MET A 28 -18.96 -3.45 3.20
N ARG A 29 -18.03 -4.02 3.97
CA ARG A 29 -17.51 -3.45 5.23
C ARG A 29 -16.01 -3.19 5.12
N PRO A 30 -15.42 -2.28 5.92
CA PRO A 30 -13.98 -2.13 5.99
C PRO A 30 -13.30 -3.48 6.33
N SER A 31 -12.25 -3.84 5.60
CA SER A 31 -11.51 -5.08 5.85
C SER A 31 -10.60 -4.94 7.08
N ALA A 32 -10.51 -6.03 7.85
CA ALA A 32 -9.53 -6.18 8.93
C ALA A 32 -8.17 -6.70 8.43
N GLY A 33 -8.10 -7.25 7.21
CA GLY A 33 -6.89 -7.87 6.65
C GLY A 33 -6.09 -6.97 5.70
N PHE A 34 -6.74 -5.97 5.09
CA PHE A 34 -6.12 -5.05 4.14
C PHE A 34 -6.79 -3.68 4.17
N THR A 35 -6.14 -2.66 3.61
CA THR A 35 -6.73 -1.33 3.52
C THR A 35 -7.74 -1.27 2.38
N GLY A 36 -9.03 -1.28 2.74
CA GLY A 36 -10.11 -1.35 1.76
C GLY A 36 -11.38 -1.91 2.35
N PHE A 37 -12.20 -2.53 1.51
CA PHE A 37 -13.50 -3.07 1.85
C PHE A 37 -13.65 -4.50 1.33
N GLU A 38 -14.45 -5.31 2.02
CA GLU A 38 -14.76 -6.70 1.66
C GLU A 38 -16.22 -7.06 2.00
N ASN A 39 -16.72 -8.13 1.40
CA ASN A 39 -17.96 -8.78 1.80
C ASN A 39 -17.76 -10.29 2.02
N ASP A 40 -18.76 -10.97 2.59
CA ASP A 40 -18.68 -12.40 2.86
C ASP A 40 -18.68 -13.26 1.57
N ALA A 41 -19.04 -12.66 0.43
CA ALA A 41 -19.03 -13.31 -0.88
C ALA A 41 -17.62 -13.33 -1.53
N GLY A 42 -16.62 -12.72 -0.88
CA GLY A 42 -15.23 -12.69 -1.35
C GLY A 42 -14.90 -11.56 -2.33
N ASP A 43 -15.81 -10.59 -2.50
CA ASP A 43 -15.51 -9.38 -3.26
C ASP A 43 -14.67 -8.44 -2.41
N SER A 44 -13.82 -7.66 -3.08
CA SER A 44 -12.97 -6.71 -2.38
C SER A 44 -12.71 -5.45 -3.19
N ILE A 45 -12.54 -4.35 -2.46
CA ILE A 45 -12.02 -3.09 -2.96
C ILE A 45 -10.75 -2.80 -2.19
N LEU A 46 -9.60 -2.78 -2.85
CA LEU A 46 -8.31 -2.44 -2.24
C LEU A 46 -7.99 -0.98 -2.58
N ILE A 47 -7.46 -0.27 -1.60
CA ILE A 47 -6.96 1.09 -1.75
C ILE A 47 -5.44 1.04 -1.54
N ALA A 48 -4.69 1.76 -2.36
CA ALA A 48 -3.27 2.00 -2.17
C ALA A 48 -2.95 3.48 -2.43
N GLU A 49 -1.93 3.97 -1.73
CA GLU A 49 -1.48 5.36 -1.80
C GLU A 49 -0.04 5.40 -2.33
N LEU A 50 0.18 6.25 -3.33
CA LEU A 50 1.51 6.53 -3.88
C LEU A 50 1.79 8.04 -3.88
N PRO A 51 3.06 8.46 -4.08
CA PRO A 51 3.37 9.86 -4.32
C PRO A 51 2.51 10.44 -5.45
N ARG A 52 2.16 11.72 -5.33
CA ARG A 52 1.33 12.43 -6.33
C ARG A 52 1.89 12.31 -7.74
N GLU A 53 3.20 12.45 -7.87
CA GLU A 53 3.97 12.39 -9.11
C GLU A 53 3.91 11.01 -9.80
N ALA A 54 3.53 9.95 -9.09
CA ALA A 54 3.34 8.62 -9.69
C ALA A 54 2.13 8.57 -10.65
N TYR A 55 1.14 9.45 -10.52
CA TYR A 55 -0.10 9.40 -11.30
C TYR A 55 0.15 9.40 -12.81
N ALA A 56 0.90 10.38 -13.31
CA ALA A 56 1.12 10.55 -14.75
C ALA A 56 1.88 9.36 -15.36
N GLU A 57 2.88 8.86 -14.64
CA GLU A 57 3.65 7.69 -15.07
C GLU A 57 2.78 6.43 -15.11
N LEU A 58 1.96 6.18 -14.08
CA LEU A 58 1.11 5.00 -14.01
C LEU A 58 0.04 5.01 -15.10
N VAL A 59 -0.64 6.15 -15.30
CA VAL A 59 -1.61 6.32 -16.39
C VAL A 59 -0.96 6.02 -17.73
N ARG A 60 0.24 6.57 -17.99
CA ARG A 60 0.99 6.32 -19.22
C ARG A 60 1.37 4.86 -19.38
N ARG A 61 1.90 4.21 -18.34
CA ARG A 61 2.30 2.79 -18.37
C ARG A 61 1.12 1.86 -18.64
N ILE A 62 -0.01 2.10 -17.99
CA ILE A 62 -1.22 1.29 -18.20
C ILE A 62 -1.76 1.52 -19.61
N ALA A 63 -1.85 2.78 -20.06
CA ALA A 63 -2.33 3.11 -21.40
C ALA A 63 -1.44 2.55 -22.53
N ALA A 64 -0.15 2.33 -22.26
CA ALA A 64 0.77 1.70 -23.20
C ALA A 64 0.62 0.16 -23.27
N THR A 65 -0.16 -0.46 -22.38
CA THR A 65 -0.41 -1.90 -22.42
C THR A 65 -1.37 -2.23 -23.57
N PRO A 66 -0.98 -3.08 -24.53
CA PRO A 66 -1.86 -3.44 -25.64
C PRO A 66 -3.15 -4.12 -25.17
N ALA A 67 -4.26 -3.84 -25.85
CA ALA A 67 -5.54 -4.48 -25.55
C ALA A 67 -5.43 -6.01 -25.62
N GLY A 68 -6.00 -6.70 -24.64
CA GLY A 68 -5.93 -8.16 -24.54
C GLY A 68 -4.63 -8.71 -23.92
N GLN A 69 -3.62 -7.88 -23.67
CA GLN A 69 -2.45 -8.29 -22.88
C GLN A 69 -2.67 -8.04 -21.37
N PRO A 70 -2.20 -8.97 -20.51
CA PRO A 70 -2.28 -8.78 -19.08
C PRO A 70 -1.26 -7.74 -18.60
N LEU A 71 -1.68 -6.92 -17.65
CA LEU A 71 -0.78 -6.13 -16.81
C LEU A 71 0.15 -7.07 -16.01
N PRO A 72 1.27 -6.57 -15.43
CA PRO A 72 2.18 -7.38 -14.62
C PRO A 72 1.54 -8.13 -13.46
N ASN A 73 0.39 -7.67 -12.97
CA ASN A 73 -0.41 -8.33 -11.93
C ASN A 73 -1.39 -9.40 -12.47
N GLY A 74 -1.35 -9.70 -13.77
CA GLY A 74 -2.18 -10.70 -14.43
C GLY A 74 -3.58 -10.21 -14.85
N VAL A 75 -3.91 -8.93 -14.68
CA VAL A 75 -5.21 -8.37 -15.08
C VAL A 75 -5.18 -8.00 -16.57
N THR A 76 -6.09 -8.58 -17.35
CA THR A 76 -6.30 -8.20 -18.76
C THR A 76 -7.34 -7.10 -18.83
N LEU A 77 -6.99 -5.96 -19.43
CA LEU A 77 -7.89 -4.82 -19.58
C LEU A 77 -8.83 -5.02 -20.77
N ASP A 78 -10.10 -4.66 -20.59
CA ASP A 78 -11.13 -4.82 -21.62
C ASP A 78 -11.04 -3.74 -22.71
N GLY A 79 -10.31 -2.64 -22.44
CA GLY A 79 -10.14 -1.55 -23.38
C GLY A 79 -9.35 -0.38 -22.82
N ALA A 80 -9.46 0.76 -23.51
CA ALA A 80 -8.82 2.01 -23.11
C ALA A 80 -9.39 2.55 -21.80
N GLY A 81 -8.58 3.34 -21.11
CA GLY A 81 -9.00 4.04 -19.88
C GLY A 81 -10.06 5.09 -20.19
N THR A 82 -11.03 5.22 -19.29
CA THR A 82 -12.04 6.28 -19.30
C THR A 82 -11.62 7.37 -18.32
N ALA A 83 -11.49 8.61 -18.80
CA ALA A 83 -11.27 9.76 -17.93
C ALA A 83 -12.52 10.02 -17.09
N VAL A 84 -12.34 10.24 -15.80
CA VAL A 84 -13.41 10.53 -14.84
C VAL A 84 -13.01 11.75 -14.02
N THR A 85 -13.98 12.58 -13.67
CA THR A 85 -13.79 13.68 -12.71
C THR A 85 -14.49 13.30 -11.42
N LEU A 86 -13.74 13.20 -10.33
CA LEU A 86 -14.27 12.96 -8.99
C LEU A 86 -14.66 14.29 -8.33
N ALA A 87 -15.29 14.26 -7.16
CA ALA A 87 -15.64 15.50 -6.47
C ALA A 87 -14.40 16.34 -6.14
N GLY A 88 -14.60 17.65 -6.07
CA GLY A 88 -13.51 18.62 -5.94
C GLY A 88 -12.68 18.78 -7.21
N GLY A 89 -13.15 18.29 -8.37
CA GLY A 89 -12.46 18.41 -9.66
C GLY A 89 -11.25 17.48 -9.79
N VAL A 90 -11.13 16.47 -8.93
CA VAL A 90 -9.99 15.56 -8.94
C VAL A 90 -10.02 14.72 -10.23
N ARG A 91 -8.91 14.78 -10.97
CA ARG A 91 -8.71 14.01 -12.20
C ARG A 91 -8.50 12.54 -11.87
N ALA A 92 -9.20 11.67 -12.58
CA ALA A 92 -9.05 10.24 -12.46
C ALA A 92 -9.12 9.54 -13.82
N MET A 93 -8.54 8.34 -13.88
CA MET A 93 -8.63 7.44 -15.02
C MET A 93 -9.08 6.07 -14.52
N ARG A 94 -10.09 5.51 -15.19
CA ARG A 94 -10.73 4.25 -14.81
C ARG A 94 -10.59 3.21 -15.92
N TRP A 95 -10.33 1.96 -15.54
CA TRP A 95 -10.34 0.81 -16.44
C TRP A 95 -11.23 -0.30 -15.89
N ARG A 96 -11.73 -1.12 -16.81
CA ARG A 96 -12.30 -2.44 -16.51
C ARG A 96 -11.41 -3.52 -17.11
N GLY A 97 -11.43 -4.68 -16.49
CA GLY A 97 -10.69 -5.83 -16.94
C GLY A 97 -11.17 -7.10 -16.27
N HIS A 98 -10.41 -8.15 -16.46
CA HIS A 98 -10.69 -9.45 -15.89
C HIS A 98 -9.40 -10.19 -15.55
N GLN A 99 -9.53 -11.16 -14.67
CA GLN A 99 -8.45 -12.06 -14.28
C GLN A 99 -9.02 -13.43 -13.95
N SER A 100 -8.35 -14.49 -14.42
CA SER A 100 -8.67 -15.86 -14.02
C SER A 100 -7.60 -16.38 -13.08
N VAL A 101 -7.98 -16.79 -11.87
CA VAL A 101 -7.09 -17.38 -10.86
C VAL A 101 -7.70 -18.68 -10.38
N ALA A 102 -6.93 -19.77 -10.45
CA ALA A 102 -7.35 -21.10 -9.97
C ALA A 102 -8.75 -21.53 -10.48
N GLY A 103 -9.03 -21.29 -11.76
CA GLY A 103 -10.32 -21.64 -12.39
C GLY A 103 -11.48 -20.67 -12.09
N THR A 104 -11.29 -19.67 -11.23
CA THR A 104 -12.30 -18.64 -10.95
C THR A 104 -12.01 -17.39 -11.78
N ARG A 105 -13.01 -16.89 -12.51
CA ARG A 105 -12.93 -15.62 -13.25
C ARG A 105 -13.44 -14.49 -12.36
N PHE A 106 -12.67 -13.40 -12.31
CA PHE A 106 -13.00 -12.18 -11.60
C PHE A 106 -13.12 -11.03 -12.59
N ALA A 107 -14.20 -10.26 -12.48
CA ALA A 107 -14.25 -8.92 -13.05
C ALA A 107 -13.42 -7.98 -12.17
N LYS A 108 -12.67 -7.07 -12.80
CA LYS A 108 -11.76 -6.14 -12.16
C LYS A 108 -12.09 -4.72 -12.57
N TRP A 109 -12.00 -3.81 -11.62
CA TRP A 109 -11.96 -2.38 -11.89
C TRP A 109 -10.66 -1.81 -11.33
N LEU A 110 -10.13 -0.81 -12.03
CA LEU A 110 -8.97 -0.04 -11.59
C LEU A 110 -9.29 1.45 -11.75
N LEU A 111 -9.07 2.23 -10.70
CA LEU A 111 -9.14 3.68 -10.71
C LEU A 111 -7.81 4.24 -10.24
N LEU A 112 -7.24 5.15 -11.02
CA LEU A 112 -6.15 6.02 -10.60
C LEU A 112 -6.69 7.43 -10.44
N ALA A 113 -6.44 8.09 -9.30
CA ALA A 113 -6.85 9.48 -9.07
C ALA A 113 -5.69 10.35 -8.57
N GLU A 114 -5.60 11.56 -9.12
CA GLU A 114 -4.55 12.54 -8.83
C GLU A 114 -5.00 13.50 -7.72
N GLY A 115 -4.76 13.13 -6.46
CA GLY A 115 -5.01 14.01 -5.32
C GLY A 115 -3.99 15.14 -5.21
N LEU A 116 -4.22 16.06 -4.26
CA LEU A 116 -3.33 17.20 -4.03
C LEU A 116 -1.94 16.81 -3.50
N SER A 117 -1.84 15.73 -2.74
CA SER A 117 -0.60 15.27 -2.10
C SER A 117 -0.26 13.81 -2.40
N ALA A 118 -1.16 13.07 -3.06
CA ALA A 118 -1.01 11.63 -3.29
C ALA A 118 -1.73 11.18 -4.55
N THR A 119 -1.28 10.04 -5.09
CA THR A 119 -2.00 9.26 -6.10
C THR A 119 -2.77 8.16 -5.41
N ALA A 120 -4.08 8.09 -5.62
CA ALA A 120 -4.88 6.95 -5.20
C ALA A 120 -4.87 5.86 -6.28
N ILE A 121 -4.62 4.62 -5.87
CA ILE A 121 -4.91 3.42 -6.66
C ILE A 121 -6.05 2.70 -5.96
N VAL A 122 -7.20 2.56 -6.63
CA VAL A 122 -8.33 1.80 -6.11
C VAL A 122 -8.62 0.66 -7.07
N THR A 123 -8.51 -0.57 -6.60
CA THR A 123 -8.87 -1.76 -7.37
C THR A 123 -10.09 -2.42 -6.75
N ALA A 124 -11.00 -2.89 -7.58
CA ALA A 124 -12.13 -3.70 -7.13
C ALA A 124 -12.11 -5.04 -7.85
N GLN A 125 -12.55 -6.09 -7.18
CA GLN A 125 -12.75 -7.41 -7.77
C GLN A 125 -14.06 -8.02 -7.31
N VAL A 126 -14.76 -8.64 -8.26
CA VAL A 126 -15.99 -9.40 -8.01
C VAL A 126 -15.89 -10.71 -8.77
N ALA A 127 -16.20 -11.82 -8.10
CA ALA A 127 -16.21 -13.14 -8.73
C ALA A 127 -17.42 -13.29 -9.67
N GLU A 128 -17.22 -13.89 -10.83
CA GLU A 128 -18.34 -14.27 -11.71
C GLU A 128 -19.18 -15.39 -11.07
N PRO A 129 -20.52 -15.41 -11.26
CA PRO A 129 -21.31 -14.56 -12.16
C PRO A 129 -21.85 -13.26 -11.52
N ARG A 130 -21.43 -12.91 -10.29
CA ARG A 130 -22.00 -11.78 -9.52
C ARG A 130 -21.55 -10.41 -10.01
N ALA A 131 -20.56 -10.36 -10.91
CA ALA A 131 -19.98 -9.13 -11.41
C ALA A 131 -21.02 -8.22 -12.07
N ALA A 132 -21.90 -8.77 -12.91
CA ALA A 132 -22.91 -7.98 -13.63
C ALA A 132 -23.88 -7.26 -12.67
N ALA A 133 -24.35 -7.96 -11.64
CA ALA A 133 -25.25 -7.39 -10.63
C ALA A 133 -24.56 -6.33 -9.75
N SER A 134 -23.24 -6.49 -9.51
CA SER A 134 -22.47 -5.63 -8.61
C SER A 134 -21.84 -4.42 -9.32
N ALA A 135 -21.71 -4.44 -10.65
CA ALA A 135 -20.96 -3.46 -11.43
C ALA A 135 -21.37 -2.01 -11.17
N ALA A 136 -22.68 -1.73 -11.11
CA ALA A 136 -23.18 -0.38 -10.86
C ALA A 136 -22.80 0.14 -9.46
N ALA A 137 -22.87 -0.74 -8.45
CA ALA A 137 -22.50 -0.40 -7.07
C ALA A 137 -20.99 -0.14 -6.95
N ILE A 138 -20.16 -1.00 -7.55
CA ILE A 138 -18.71 -0.83 -7.60
C ILE A 138 -18.33 0.49 -8.28
N GLU A 139 -18.98 0.83 -9.40
CA GLU A 139 -18.67 2.07 -10.13
C GLU A 139 -19.11 3.32 -9.39
N ALA A 140 -20.26 3.26 -8.71
CA ALA A 140 -20.69 4.32 -7.80
C ALA A 140 -19.66 4.52 -6.67
N ALA A 141 -19.18 3.43 -6.07
CA ALA A 141 -18.14 3.47 -5.04
C ALA A 141 -16.84 4.09 -5.57
N LEU A 142 -16.37 3.70 -6.76
CA LEU A 142 -15.17 4.31 -7.38
C LEU A 142 -15.37 5.80 -7.70
N GLY A 143 -16.55 6.21 -8.16
CA GLY A 143 -16.89 7.62 -8.40
C GLY A 143 -16.99 8.45 -7.11
N SER A 144 -17.19 7.79 -5.97
CA SER A 144 -17.25 8.42 -4.65
C SER A 144 -15.88 8.61 -3.99
N VAL A 145 -14.77 8.20 -4.62
CA VAL A 145 -13.42 8.37 -4.06
C VAL A 145 -13.17 9.83 -3.69
N ARG A 146 -12.71 10.05 -2.46
CA ARG A 146 -12.33 11.36 -1.90
C ARG A 146 -10.96 11.27 -1.25
N PHE A 147 -10.29 12.42 -1.25
CA PHE A 147 -9.08 12.65 -0.49
C PHE A 147 -9.44 13.50 0.72
N GLN A 148 -8.93 13.14 1.89
CA GLN A 148 -8.90 14.05 3.02
C GLN A 148 -7.52 14.71 3.09
N ALA A 149 -7.49 15.97 3.54
CA ALA A 149 -6.22 16.62 3.82
C ALA A 149 -5.44 15.78 4.83
N PRO A 150 -4.13 15.57 4.63
CA PRO A 150 -3.31 14.96 5.66
C PRO A 150 -3.50 15.75 6.95
N ALA A 151 -3.74 15.07 8.07
CA ALA A 151 -3.46 15.67 9.36
C ALA A 151 -2.00 16.18 9.30
N GLY A 152 -1.69 17.33 9.92
CA GLY A 152 -0.31 17.80 10.00
C GLY A 152 0.60 16.65 10.41
N LEU A 153 1.82 16.57 9.86
CA LEU A 153 2.65 15.36 9.93
C LEU A 153 2.77 14.77 11.35
N ASP A 154 2.89 15.63 12.37
CA ASP A 154 2.93 15.20 13.77
C ASP A 154 1.63 14.57 14.27
N ALA A 155 0.47 15.12 13.87
CA ALA A 155 -0.83 14.53 14.18
C ALA A 155 -1.01 13.18 13.45
N ALA A 156 -0.59 13.09 12.19
CA ALA A 156 -0.60 11.83 11.44
C ALA A 156 0.30 10.76 12.10
N ILE A 157 1.51 11.14 12.53
CA ILE A 157 2.43 10.25 13.28
C ILE A 157 1.79 9.84 14.62
N THR A 158 1.10 10.77 15.30
CA THR A 158 0.41 10.50 16.56
C THR A 158 -0.77 9.55 16.40
N ALA A 159 -1.38 9.46 15.21
CA ALA A 159 -2.47 8.53 14.93
C ALA A 159 -2.02 7.08 14.66
N LEU A 160 -0.74 6.86 14.32
CA LEU A 160 -0.21 5.52 13.99
C LEU A 160 -0.39 4.53 15.15
N PRO A 161 -0.59 3.22 14.89
CA PRO A 161 -0.78 2.20 15.94
C PRO A 161 0.52 1.81 16.68
N PHE A 162 1.55 2.65 16.61
CA PHE A 162 2.83 2.48 17.27
C PHE A 162 3.46 3.85 17.60
N ILE A 163 4.50 3.83 18.42
CA ILE A 163 5.31 4.99 18.79
C ILE A 163 6.74 4.76 18.28
N VAL A 164 7.35 5.80 17.72
CA VAL A 164 8.79 5.85 17.40
C VAL A 164 9.45 6.79 18.39
N ALA A 165 10.02 6.25 19.47
CA ALA A 165 10.60 7.02 20.57
C ALA A 165 11.99 7.59 20.21
N ASP A 166 12.77 6.84 19.44
CA ASP A 166 14.04 7.28 18.87
C ASP A 166 13.99 7.11 17.35
N ARG A 167 14.31 8.19 16.63
CA ARG A 167 14.33 8.21 15.16
C ARG A 167 15.73 7.95 14.61
N ALA A 168 16.76 7.81 15.44
CA ALA A 168 18.15 7.53 15.06
C ALA A 168 18.68 8.44 13.93
N GLY A 169 18.33 9.72 13.97
CA GLY A 169 18.71 10.73 12.97
C GLY A 169 17.88 10.73 11.69
N PHE A 170 16.94 9.80 11.51
CA PHE A 170 16.01 9.82 10.38
C PHE A 170 14.93 10.90 10.57
N ARG A 171 14.69 11.68 9.52
CA ARG A 171 13.63 12.68 9.45
C ARG A 171 12.34 12.04 8.93
N PRO A 172 11.18 12.23 9.59
CA PRO A 172 9.90 11.78 9.04
C PRO A 172 9.56 12.53 7.75
N VAL A 173 9.05 11.80 6.77
CA VAL A 173 8.61 12.34 5.48
C VAL A 173 7.09 12.38 5.42
N ARG A 174 6.45 11.22 5.64
CA ARG A 174 4.99 11.07 5.58
C ARG A 174 4.54 9.76 6.23
N THR A 175 3.30 9.71 6.65
CA THR A 175 2.62 8.45 6.95
C THR A 175 2.14 7.78 5.66
N LEU A 176 2.02 6.46 5.65
CA LEU A 176 1.44 5.70 4.55
C LEU A 176 0.23 4.95 5.10
N MET A 177 -0.96 5.25 4.57
CA MET A 177 -2.20 4.50 4.82
C MET A 177 -2.54 4.30 6.32
N GLY A 178 -2.15 5.25 7.17
CA GLY A 178 -2.39 5.25 8.61
C GLY A 178 -1.73 4.12 9.42
N SER A 179 -0.95 3.24 8.78
CA SER A 179 -0.31 2.08 9.42
C SER A 179 1.21 2.06 9.28
N ALA A 180 1.80 3.01 8.55
CA ALA A 180 3.25 3.11 8.40
C ALA A 180 3.76 4.55 8.40
N LEU A 181 5.04 4.69 8.75
CA LEU A 181 5.81 5.92 8.73
C LEU A 181 7.00 5.74 7.79
N MET A 182 7.11 6.63 6.81
CA MET A 182 8.29 6.78 5.97
C MET A 182 9.21 7.84 6.57
N LEU A 183 10.48 7.48 6.75
CA LEU A 183 11.54 8.37 7.21
C LEU A 183 12.72 8.32 6.24
N THR A 184 13.56 9.34 6.27
CA THR A 184 14.73 9.42 5.40
C THR A 184 15.87 10.17 6.06
N GLU A 185 17.07 10.04 5.50
CA GLU A 185 18.22 10.87 5.82
C GLU A 185 18.63 11.63 4.57
N GLY A 186 18.21 12.89 4.49
CA GLY A 186 18.45 13.72 3.33
C GLY A 186 17.40 14.80 3.16
N PRO A 187 17.66 15.76 2.26
CA PRO A 187 16.78 16.91 2.07
C PRO A 187 15.54 16.59 1.22
N ARG A 188 15.50 15.46 0.48
CA ARG A 188 14.40 15.18 -0.45
C ARG A 188 13.28 14.38 0.21
N ASP A 189 12.03 14.75 -0.04
CA ASP A 189 10.87 13.98 0.41
C ASP A 189 10.41 12.95 -0.64
N THR A 190 10.85 13.15 -1.88
CA THR A 190 10.72 12.23 -2.98
C THR A 190 12.10 11.98 -3.58
N ASP A 191 12.53 10.72 -3.59
CA ASP A 191 13.83 10.29 -4.10
C ASP A 191 13.64 9.18 -5.14
N PRO A 192 13.26 9.55 -6.38
CA PRO A 192 13.05 8.56 -7.45
C PRO A 192 14.36 7.84 -7.81
N ASP A 193 15.47 8.52 -7.55
CA ASP A 193 16.82 8.05 -7.79
C ASP A 193 17.37 7.30 -6.59
N GLY A 194 16.63 6.97 -5.53
CA GLY A 194 17.12 6.14 -4.40
C GLY A 194 18.55 6.47 -3.89
N ALA A 195 18.95 7.74 -3.95
CA ALA A 195 20.29 8.20 -3.62
C ALA A 195 20.46 8.56 -2.14
N GLN A 196 19.38 8.53 -1.36
CA GLN A 196 19.42 8.78 0.08
C GLN A 196 18.78 7.62 0.88
N PRO A 197 19.23 7.40 2.13
CA PRO A 197 18.68 6.36 2.98
C PRO A 197 17.16 6.50 3.21
N LEU A 198 16.46 5.37 3.14
CA LEU A 198 15.02 5.26 3.38
C LEU A 198 14.79 4.30 4.55
N ALA A 199 13.96 4.70 5.51
CA ALA A 199 13.45 3.82 6.55
C ALA A 199 11.92 3.81 6.53
N ILE A 200 11.33 2.63 6.65
CA ILE A 200 9.88 2.44 6.73
C ILE A 200 9.59 1.63 7.99
N VAL A 201 8.79 2.20 8.88
CA VAL A 201 8.22 1.51 10.06
C VAL A 201 6.75 1.26 9.77
N ALA A 202 6.30 0.01 9.77
CA ALA A 202 4.93 -0.37 9.44
C ALA A 202 4.37 -1.38 10.43
N ALA A 203 3.16 -1.14 10.94
CA ALA A 203 2.41 -2.15 11.67
C ALA A 203 1.60 -3.02 10.70
N SER A 204 1.46 -4.30 11.02
CA SER A 204 0.53 -5.17 10.30
C SER A 204 -0.91 -4.69 10.50
N VAL A 205 -1.65 -4.61 9.39
CA VAL A 205 -3.10 -4.37 9.42
C VAL A 205 -3.80 -5.63 9.94
N ASP A 206 -3.37 -6.80 9.44
CA ASP A 206 -3.80 -8.10 9.91
C ASP A 206 -3.23 -8.42 11.31
N ALA A 207 -4.12 -8.79 12.23
CA ALA A 207 -3.77 -9.16 13.60
C ALA A 207 -3.53 -10.66 13.78
N ARG A 208 -3.60 -11.49 12.73
CA ARG A 208 -3.34 -12.93 12.84
C ARG A 208 -1.92 -13.21 13.34
N PRO A 209 -1.73 -14.20 14.23
CA PRO A 209 -0.40 -14.62 14.66
C PRO A 209 0.45 -15.14 13.49
N ILE A 210 1.74 -14.79 13.49
CA ILE A 210 2.71 -15.43 12.60
C ILE A 210 3.16 -16.75 13.22
N LEU A 211 2.86 -17.86 12.53
CA LEU A 211 3.20 -19.21 12.99
C LEU A 211 4.70 -19.52 12.83
N ASP A 212 5.30 -19.10 11.71
CA ASP A 212 6.73 -19.22 11.45
C ASP A 212 7.35 -17.82 11.21
N PRO A 213 7.89 -17.18 12.27
CA PRO A 213 8.47 -15.85 12.16
C PRO A 213 9.66 -15.75 11.21
N GLU A 214 10.51 -16.77 11.14
CA GLU A 214 11.73 -16.74 10.33
C GLU A 214 11.41 -16.93 8.84
N ALA A 215 10.54 -17.89 8.51
CA ALA A 215 10.06 -18.06 7.15
C ALA A 215 9.29 -16.83 6.67
N SER A 216 8.45 -16.25 7.53
CA SER A 216 7.71 -15.01 7.22
C SER A 216 8.67 -13.84 6.99
N ALA A 217 9.65 -13.64 7.88
CA ALA A 217 10.65 -12.58 7.74
C ALA A 217 11.46 -12.73 6.45
N ARG A 218 11.90 -13.95 6.11
CA ARG A 218 12.61 -14.27 4.87
C ARG A 218 11.75 -13.97 3.64
N HIS A 219 10.49 -14.40 3.64
CA HIS A 219 9.56 -14.15 2.54
C HIS A 219 9.34 -12.65 2.34
N MET A 220 9.03 -11.92 3.42
CA MET A 220 8.81 -10.47 3.36
C MET A 220 10.06 -9.69 2.93
N PHE A 221 11.26 -10.16 3.31
CA PHE A 221 12.52 -9.57 2.87
C PHE A 221 12.71 -9.74 1.36
N GLY A 222 12.47 -10.95 0.84
CA GLY A 222 12.64 -11.27 -0.59
C GLY A 222 11.52 -10.75 -1.50
N ALA A 223 10.34 -10.44 -0.95
CA ALA A 223 9.18 -9.97 -1.71
C ALA A 223 9.09 -8.44 -1.84
N GLN A 224 10.16 -7.70 -1.54
CA GLN A 224 10.15 -6.25 -1.65
C GLN A 224 10.05 -5.81 -3.10
N THR A 225 9.08 -4.95 -3.39
CA THR A 225 8.85 -4.41 -4.73
C THR A 225 9.85 -3.29 -5.05
N GLY A 226 10.12 -3.08 -6.34
CA GLY A 226 11.03 -2.03 -6.83
C GLY A 226 12.48 -2.46 -7.00
N PHE A 227 12.86 -3.67 -6.56
CA PHE A 227 14.19 -4.23 -6.77
C PHE A 227 14.17 -5.34 -7.82
N THR A 228 15.20 -5.40 -8.66
CA THR A 228 15.34 -6.45 -9.69
C THR A 228 15.97 -7.73 -9.14
N ARG A 229 16.72 -7.61 -8.04
CA ARG A 229 17.32 -8.74 -7.32
C ARG A 229 17.41 -8.39 -5.84
N ILE A 230 17.15 -9.38 -4.99
CA ILE A 230 17.30 -9.29 -3.54
C ILE A 230 18.06 -10.52 -3.06
N GLU A 231 19.07 -10.31 -2.24
CA GLU A 231 19.93 -11.34 -1.68
C GLU A 231 19.93 -11.24 -0.15
N LEU A 232 19.40 -12.26 0.51
CA LEU A 232 19.47 -12.40 1.96
C LEU A 232 20.86 -12.91 2.35
N LYS A 233 21.54 -12.17 3.24
CA LYS A 233 22.87 -12.54 3.75
C LYS A 233 22.83 -13.11 5.16
N SER A 234 21.91 -12.63 5.99
CA SER A 234 21.74 -13.12 7.36
C SER A 234 20.30 -13.05 7.81
N LEU A 235 19.92 -13.98 8.68
CA LEU A 235 18.62 -14.05 9.34
C LEU A 235 18.87 -14.52 10.77
N THR A 236 18.46 -13.72 11.75
CA THR A 236 18.67 -14.01 13.17
C THR A 236 17.41 -13.70 13.96
N ARG A 237 17.07 -14.55 14.92
CA ARG A 237 15.95 -14.31 15.83
C ARG A 237 16.45 -14.03 17.24
N LYS A 238 15.94 -12.96 17.84
CA LYS A 238 16.17 -12.59 19.24
C LYS A 238 14.83 -12.29 19.90
N GLY A 239 14.34 -13.23 20.70
CA GLY A 239 13.05 -13.11 21.38
C GLY A 239 11.88 -12.98 20.39
N ASP A 240 11.16 -11.86 20.48
CA ASP A 240 10.02 -11.50 19.64
C ASP A 240 10.42 -10.91 18.29
N THR A 241 11.71 -10.71 18.03
CA THR A 241 12.20 -9.98 16.85
C THR A 241 13.03 -10.89 15.94
N VAL A 242 12.73 -10.87 14.64
CA VAL A 242 13.54 -11.50 13.59
C VAL A 242 14.21 -10.41 12.76
N VAL A 243 15.54 -10.45 12.68
CA VAL A 243 16.36 -9.50 11.92
C VAL A 243 16.88 -10.19 10.66
N ALA A 244 16.57 -9.62 9.51
CA ALA A 244 17.08 -10.02 8.20
C ALA A 244 17.97 -8.91 7.64
N ALA A 245 19.13 -9.26 7.08
CA ALA A 245 20.00 -8.29 6.42
C ALA A 245 20.56 -8.87 5.12
N GLY A 246 20.79 -7.99 4.16
CA GLY A 246 21.22 -8.38 2.83
C GLY A 246 21.41 -7.20 1.90
N THR A 247 21.38 -7.48 0.60
CA THR A 247 21.54 -6.48 -0.46
C THR A 247 20.43 -6.60 -1.48
N ALA A 248 20.14 -5.51 -2.19
CA ALA A 248 19.21 -5.48 -3.29
C ALA A 248 19.74 -4.64 -4.46
N VAL A 249 19.19 -4.83 -5.65
CA VAL A 249 19.55 -4.06 -6.85
C VAL A 249 18.39 -3.14 -7.23
N ASP A 250 18.62 -1.82 -7.12
CA ASP A 250 17.70 -0.75 -7.56
C ASP A 250 18.26 -0.06 -8.80
N ARG A 251 17.60 -0.22 -9.95
CA ARG A 251 17.96 0.44 -11.23
C ARG A 251 19.48 0.43 -11.49
N ALA A 252 20.07 -0.77 -11.38
CA ALA A 252 21.50 -1.08 -11.53
C ALA A 252 22.44 -0.73 -10.36
N ARG A 253 21.96 -0.11 -9.28
CA ARG A 253 22.76 0.14 -8.06
C ARG A 253 22.51 -0.89 -7.00
N VAL A 254 23.58 -1.31 -6.32
CA VAL A 254 23.49 -2.19 -5.16
C VAL A 254 23.21 -1.34 -3.93
N VAL A 255 22.17 -1.69 -3.20
CA VAL A 255 21.83 -1.10 -1.89
C VAL A 255 21.92 -2.14 -0.80
N ALA A 256 22.25 -1.72 0.40
CA ALA A 256 22.10 -2.52 1.61
C ALA A 256 20.65 -2.44 2.09
N MET A 257 20.15 -3.54 2.65
CA MET A 257 18.81 -3.62 3.22
C MET A 257 18.85 -4.37 4.55
N ARG A 258 18.18 -3.82 5.56
CA ARG A 258 18.02 -4.44 6.88
C ARG A 258 16.58 -4.32 7.34
N GLN A 259 16.04 -5.43 7.81
CA GLN A 259 14.66 -5.57 8.24
C GLN A 259 14.63 -6.10 9.68
N HIS A 260 13.82 -5.48 10.52
CA HIS A 260 13.41 -5.98 11.83
C HIS A 260 11.93 -6.31 11.77
N LEU A 261 11.57 -7.57 12.01
CA LEU A 261 10.20 -8.02 12.16
C LEU A 261 9.94 -8.32 13.64
N ARG A 262 9.30 -7.39 14.35
CA ARG A 262 8.93 -7.54 15.76
C ARG A 262 7.50 -8.05 15.87
N LEU A 263 7.32 -9.23 16.44
CA LEU A 263 6.03 -9.84 16.68
C LEU A 263 5.30 -9.12 17.82
N LYS A 264 3.99 -8.90 17.68
CA LYS A 264 3.17 -8.34 18.75
C LYS A 264 2.55 -9.46 19.60
N PRO A 265 2.46 -9.29 20.94
CA PRO A 265 1.61 -10.14 21.77
C PRO A 265 0.17 -10.13 21.24
N GLY A 266 -0.47 -11.30 21.15
CA GLY A 266 -1.84 -11.41 20.63
C GLY A 266 -1.97 -11.43 19.10
N GLY A 267 -0.86 -11.27 18.35
CA GLY A 267 -0.81 -11.42 16.90
C GLY A 267 -0.51 -10.13 16.13
N GLY A 268 -0.17 -10.27 14.85
CA GLY A 268 0.39 -9.20 14.03
C GLY A 268 1.86 -8.89 14.37
N TYR A 269 2.38 -7.82 13.76
CA TYR A 269 3.78 -7.42 13.87
C TYR A 269 3.98 -5.91 13.66
N ILE A 270 5.17 -5.42 14.00
CA ILE A 270 5.73 -4.16 13.51
C ILE A 270 7.01 -4.48 12.75
N ARG A 271 7.11 -3.99 11.51
CA ARG A 271 8.24 -4.19 10.62
C ARG A 271 8.95 -2.86 10.40
N THR A 272 10.25 -2.84 10.68
CA THR A 272 11.14 -1.73 10.29
C THR A 272 12.02 -2.22 9.15
N VAL A 273 12.05 -1.52 8.02
CA VAL A 273 12.97 -1.78 6.91
C VAL A 273 13.78 -0.52 6.65
N CYS A 274 15.10 -0.62 6.66
CA CYS A 274 15.98 0.44 6.20
C CYS A 274 16.71 -0.01 4.94
N ILE A 275 16.86 0.90 3.99
CA ILE A 275 17.48 0.71 2.69
C ILE A 275 18.41 1.88 2.45
N TRP A 276 19.65 1.62 2.06
CA TRP A 276 20.65 2.67 1.87
C TRP A 276 21.73 2.28 0.85
N PRO A 277 22.41 3.25 0.21
CA PRO A 277 23.58 2.99 -0.61
C PRO A 277 24.63 2.17 0.15
N VAL A 278 25.22 1.14 -0.47
CA VAL A 278 26.24 0.29 0.20
C VAL A 278 27.50 1.04 0.64
N ALA A 279 27.69 2.27 0.17
CA ALA A 279 28.77 3.16 0.61
C ALA A 279 28.56 3.71 2.02
N ASP A 280 27.32 3.73 2.52
CA ASP A 280 26.99 4.21 3.86
C ASP A 280 26.93 3.04 4.86
N ASP A 281 27.40 3.27 6.09
CA ASP A 281 27.22 2.32 7.20
C ASP A 281 26.08 2.79 8.13
N LEU A 282 24.87 2.33 7.82
CA LEU A 282 23.66 2.69 8.58
C LEU A 282 23.04 1.51 9.34
N ALA A 283 23.74 0.39 9.44
CA ALA A 283 23.21 -0.81 10.09
C ALA A 283 22.85 -0.56 11.56
N ALA A 284 23.75 0.06 12.32
CA ALA A 284 23.54 0.37 13.73
C ALA A 284 22.40 1.40 13.94
N ARG A 285 22.25 2.36 13.03
CA ARG A 285 21.16 3.34 13.09
C ARG A 285 19.81 2.73 12.76
N CYS A 286 19.77 1.78 11.83
CA CYS A 286 18.55 0.99 11.59
C CYS A 286 18.15 0.17 12.82
N ASP A 287 19.12 -0.44 13.50
CA ASP A 287 18.89 -1.17 14.75
C ASP A 287 18.36 -0.26 15.86
N ALA A 288 18.93 0.95 16.01
CA ALA A 288 18.47 1.94 16.98
C ALA A 288 17.03 2.41 16.69
N LEU A 289 16.71 2.72 15.42
CA LEU A 289 15.35 3.08 15.01
C LEU A 289 14.36 1.94 15.35
N ALA A 290 14.69 0.70 14.97
CA ALA A 290 13.83 -0.45 15.24
C ALA A 290 13.65 -0.70 16.75
N GLY A 291 14.71 -0.54 17.54
CA GLY A 291 14.67 -0.65 19.01
C GLY A 291 13.85 0.44 19.69
N GLY A 292 13.77 1.63 19.07
CA GLY A 292 12.94 2.75 19.52
C GLY A 292 11.45 2.61 19.20
N VAL A 293 11.03 1.57 18.47
CA VAL A 293 9.64 1.37 18.05
C VAL A 293 8.90 0.43 18.99
N ARG A 294 7.72 0.86 19.46
CA ARG A 294 6.84 0.07 20.33
C ARG A 294 5.36 0.16 19.91
N PRO A 295 4.57 -0.91 20.09
CA PRO A 295 3.12 -0.84 19.89
C PRO A 295 2.50 0.17 20.86
N LYS A 296 1.35 0.74 20.47
CA LYS A 296 0.47 1.47 21.38
C LYS A 296 -0.45 0.53 22.12
#